data_AF-A0A345Q7D5-F1
#
_entry.id   AF-A0A345Q7D5-F1
#
_cell.length_a   1.000
_cell.length_b   1.000
_cell.length_c   1.000
_cell.angle_alpha   90.00
_cell.angle_beta   90.00
_cell.angle_gamma   90.00
#
_symmetry.space_group_name_H-M   'P 1'
#
loop_
_entity.id
_entity.type
_entity.pdbx_description
1 polymer ?
#
loop_
_entity_poly.entity_id
_entity_poly.type
_entity_poly.pdbx_seq_one_letter_code
_entity_poly.pdbx_strand_id
1 'polypeptide(L)'
;MTGAKHPFHAVAALAAKRDMDLEIKVENDGDYVRLYQDAPPLFFKYRPDPSDSFDRNYFQQSKRILLSEEDCAHGPDVTLALIEQLLEKFADYTPRRT
;
A
#
# COMPACT_ATOMS: atom_id res chain seq x y z
N MET A 1 -12.54 -22.42 -4.76
CA MET A 1 -11.51 -21.69 -5.53
C MET A 1 -10.67 -20.94 -4.53
N THR A 2 -9.41 -21.33 -4.35
CA THR A 2 -8.45 -20.58 -3.52
C THR A 2 -8.02 -19.35 -4.32
N GLY A 3 -8.83 -18.28 -4.28
CA GLY A 3 -8.43 -16.98 -4.82
C GLY A 3 -7.09 -16.61 -4.19
N ALA A 4 -6.08 -16.33 -5.01
CA ALA A 4 -4.79 -15.92 -4.51
C ALA A 4 -5.01 -14.69 -3.61
N LYS A 5 -4.70 -14.82 -2.32
CA LYS A 5 -4.86 -13.70 -1.38
C LYS A 5 -3.94 -12.57 -1.86
N HIS A 6 -4.49 -11.36 -1.96
CA HIS A 6 -3.75 -10.17 -2.36
C HIS A 6 -2.45 -10.04 -1.51
N PRO A 7 -1.29 -9.73 -2.12
CA PRO A 7 0.01 -9.74 -1.42
C PRO A 7 0.03 -8.83 -0.19
N PHE A 8 -0.71 -7.72 -0.23
CA PHE A 8 -0.74 -6.75 0.86
C PHE A 8 -1.33 -7.25 2.18
N HIS A 9 -2.15 -8.32 2.19
CA HIS A 9 -2.63 -8.87 3.47
C HIS A 9 -1.48 -9.41 4.31
N ALA A 10 -0.54 -10.12 3.68
CA ALA A 10 0.63 -10.66 4.38
C ALA A 10 1.59 -9.55 4.82
N VAL A 11 1.76 -8.53 3.97
CA VAL A 11 2.58 -7.35 4.27
C VAL A 11 2.02 -6.56 5.45
N ALA A 12 0.72 -6.27 5.47
CA ALA A 12 0.06 -5.56 6.57
C ALA A 12 0.18 -6.33 7.89
N ALA A 13 -0.04 -7.65 7.86
CA ALA A 13 0.11 -8.49 9.05
C ALA A 13 1.56 -8.49 9.57
N LEU A 14 2.55 -8.42 8.69
CA LEU A 14 3.96 -8.32 9.07
C LEU A 14 4.30 -6.93 9.63
N ALA A 15 3.82 -5.87 9.00
CA ALA A 15 4.00 -4.50 9.46
C ALA A 15 3.43 -4.29 10.86
N ALA A 16 2.21 -4.78 11.12
CA ALA A 16 1.60 -4.76 12.44
C ALA A 16 2.42 -5.51 13.50
N LYS A 17 3.06 -6.64 13.15
CA LYS A 17 3.96 -7.36 14.05
C LYS A 17 5.26 -6.61 14.37
N ARG A 18 5.63 -5.64 13.53
CA ARG A 18 6.81 -4.79 13.69
C ARG A 18 6.45 -3.42 14.29
N ASP A 19 5.22 -3.23 14.77
CA ASP A 19 4.70 -1.95 15.28
C ASP A 19 4.87 -0.79 14.28
N MET A 20 4.78 -1.10 12.98
CA MET A 20 4.82 -0.09 11.93
C MET A 20 3.46 0.55 11.72
N ASP A 21 3.46 1.86 11.47
CA ASP A 21 2.28 2.66 11.12
C ASP A 21 1.85 2.46 9.66
N LEU A 22 1.67 1.21 9.24
CA LEU A 22 1.27 0.84 7.88
C LEU A 22 -0.05 0.06 7.93
N GLU A 23 -1.12 0.72 7.49
CA GLU A 23 -2.47 0.19 7.52
C GLU A 23 -2.89 -0.44 6.19
N ILE A 24 -3.90 -1.30 6.24
CA ILE A 24 -4.51 -1.91 5.06
C ILE A 24 -5.96 -1.47 4.92
N LYS A 25 -6.31 -0.96 3.74
CA LYS A 25 -7.67 -0.64 3.35
C LYS A 25 -8.20 -1.77 2.47
N VAL A 26 -9.32 -2.36 2.86
CA VAL A 26 -10.02 -3.40 2.10
C VAL A 26 -11.47 -2.97 1.91
N GLU A 27 -11.93 -2.89 0.66
CA GLU A 27 -13.30 -2.51 0.30
C GLU A 27 -13.80 -3.41 -0.85
N ASN A 28 -15.06 -3.24 -1.27
CA ASN A 28 -15.66 -3.97 -2.39
C ASN A 28 -15.52 -5.49 -2.25
N ASP A 29 -15.92 -6.03 -1.09
CA ASP A 29 -15.85 -7.47 -0.78
C ASP A 29 -14.44 -8.11 -0.96
N GLY A 30 -13.38 -7.29 -0.92
CA GLY A 30 -11.99 -7.73 -1.06
C GLY A 30 -11.35 -7.45 -2.41
N ASP A 31 -12.10 -6.90 -3.38
CA ASP A 31 -11.56 -6.54 -4.70
C ASP A 31 -10.71 -5.26 -4.66
N TYR A 32 -10.94 -4.40 -3.66
CA TYR A 32 -10.14 -3.21 -3.42
C TYR A 32 -9.18 -3.43 -2.25
N VAL A 33 -7.86 -3.41 -2.51
CA VAL A 33 -6.85 -3.55 -1.46
C VAL A 33 -5.74 -2.51 -1.62
N ARG A 34 -5.49 -1.71 -0.58
CA ARG A 34 -4.36 -0.75 -0.54
C ARG A 34 -3.63 -0.84 0.79
N LEU A 35 -2.33 -0.59 0.76
CA LEU A 35 -1.58 -0.24 1.97
C LEU A 35 -1.47 1.27 2.05
N TYR A 36 -1.48 1.85 3.24
CA TYR A 36 -1.34 3.29 3.40
C TYR A 36 -0.76 3.67 4.76
N GLN A 37 -0.27 4.90 4.83
CA GLN A 37 0.19 5.57 6.05
C GLN A 37 -0.11 7.06 5.91
N ASP A 38 -0.39 7.74 7.03
CA ASP A 38 -0.76 9.16 7.04
C ASP A 38 0.44 10.11 7.19
N ALA A 39 1.55 9.64 7.77
CA ALA A 39 2.75 10.44 8.01
C ALA A 39 4.04 9.65 7.72
N PRO A 40 4.60 9.69 6.49
CA PRO A 40 4.19 10.54 5.37
C PRO A 40 2.90 10.05 4.69
N PRO A 41 2.09 10.95 4.08
CA PRO A 41 0.82 10.57 3.47
C PRO A 41 1.07 9.83 2.15
N LEU A 42 1.18 8.51 2.22
CA LEU A 42 1.41 7.61 1.10
C LEU A 42 0.34 6.53 1.04
N PHE A 43 0.05 6.06 -0.17
CA PHE A 43 -0.63 4.79 -0.34
C PHE A 43 0.01 3.97 -1.46
N PHE A 44 0.05 2.67 -1.25
CA PHE A 44 0.60 1.69 -2.16
C PHE A 44 -0.55 0.96 -2.85
N LYS A 45 -0.45 0.88 -4.17
CA LYS A 45 -1.36 0.13 -5.02
C LYS A 45 -0.58 -0.98 -5.71
N TYR A 46 -1.13 -2.19 -5.69
CA TYR A 46 -0.61 -3.27 -6.50
C TYR A 46 -0.98 -3.02 -7.96
N ARG A 47 0.01 -3.02 -8.86
CA ARG A 47 -0.15 -2.58 -10.25
C ARG A 47 -1.21 -3.39 -11.02
N PRO A 48 -1.32 -4.73 -10.85
CA PRO A 48 -2.41 -5.51 -11.46
C PRO A 48 -3.82 -5.14 -10.98
N ASP A 49 -3.96 -4.49 -9.83
CA ASP A 49 -5.28 -4.11 -9.35
C ASP A 49 -5.95 -3.11 -10.29
N PRO A 50 -7.28 -3.22 -10.48
CA PRO A 50 -8.03 -2.24 -11.24
C PRO A 50 -7.87 -0.84 -10.64
N SER A 51 -7.97 0.17 -11.49
CA SER A 51 -8.09 1.54 -11.00
C SER A 51 -9.47 1.74 -10.42
N ASP A 52 -9.54 2.31 -9.22
CA ASP A 52 -10.79 2.56 -8.52
C ASP A 52 -10.91 4.06 -8.21
N SER A 53 -12.13 4.59 -8.33
CA SER A 53 -12.45 5.96 -7.91
C SER A 53 -12.16 6.21 -6.42
N PHE A 54 -12.22 5.16 -5.60
CA PHE A 54 -11.90 5.20 -4.18
C PHE A 54 -10.47 5.71 -3.92
N ASP A 55 -9.51 5.41 -4.81
CA ASP A 55 -8.15 5.94 -4.72
C ASP A 55 -8.14 7.48 -4.68
N ARG A 56 -9.03 8.13 -5.44
CA ARG A 56 -9.12 9.60 -5.46
C ARG A 56 -9.90 10.14 -4.27
N ASN A 57 -10.97 9.45 -3.87
CA ASN A 57 -11.87 9.95 -2.83
C ASN A 57 -11.24 9.84 -1.44
N TYR A 58 -10.58 8.71 -1.15
CA TYR A 58 -10.00 8.44 0.16
C TYR A 58 -8.57 8.94 0.29
N PHE A 59 -7.74 8.78 -0.76
CA PHE A 59 -6.33 9.12 -0.74
C PHE A 59 -6.00 10.42 -1.48
N GLN A 60 -6.93 11.38 -1.53
CA GLN A 60 -6.79 12.66 -2.24
C GLN A 60 -5.51 13.44 -1.91
N GLN A 61 -5.02 13.32 -0.68
CA GLN A 61 -3.82 14.00 -0.20
C GLN A 61 -2.61 13.09 -0.12
N SER A 62 -2.76 11.79 -0.41
CA SER A 62 -1.65 10.84 -0.31
C SER A 62 -0.98 10.65 -1.65
N LYS A 63 0.34 10.47 -1.65
CA LYS A 63 1.07 10.08 -2.86
C LYS A 63 0.85 8.61 -3.16
N ARG A 64 0.37 8.34 -4.37
CA ARG A 64 0.25 6.98 -4.90
C ARG A 64 1.60 6.41 -5.30
N ILE A 65 1.93 5.24 -4.78
CA ILE A 65 3.07 4.42 -5.19
C ILE A 65 2.56 3.12 -5.80
N LEU A 66 3.08 2.75 -6.99
CA LEU A 66 2.67 1.54 -7.70
C LEU A 66 3.72 0.44 -7.51
N LEU A 67 3.34 -0.66 -6.87
CA LEU A 67 4.17 -1.85 -6.72
C LEU A 67 3.83 -2.86 -7.81
N SER A 68 4.84 -3.34 -8.54
CA SER A 68 4.69 -4.36 -9.59
C SER A 68 4.46 -5.75 -9.02
N GLU A 69 4.14 -6.70 -9.91
CA GLU A 69 4.17 -8.13 -9.57
C GLU A 69 5.54 -8.55 -9.06
N GLU A 70 6.62 -8.08 -9.69
CA GLU A 70 8.01 -8.39 -9.31
C GLU A 70 8.36 -7.85 -7.92
N ASP A 71 7.97 -6.60 -7.60
CA ASP A 71 8.14 -6.00 -6.28
C ASP A 71 7.45 -6.82 -5.16
N CYS A 72 6.41 -7.58 -5.52
CA CYS A 72 5.62 -8.42 -4.61
C CYS A 72 5.96 -9.92 -4.70
N ALA A 73 6.77 -10.34 -5.67
CA ALA A 73 7.03 -11.75 -5.96
C ALA A 73 7.93 -12.43 -4.93
N HIS A 74 8.77 -11.65 -4.24
CA HIS A 74 9.78 -12.15 -3.30
C HIS A 74 9.26 -12.32 -1.86
N GLY A 75 7.95 -12.20 -1.65
CA GLY A 75 7.30 -12.43 -0.37
C GLY A 75 7.21 -11.17 0.52
N PRO A 76 6.43 -11.26 1.62
CA PRO A 76 6.02 -10.09 2.40
C PRO A 76 7.19 -9.36 3.07
N ASP A 77 8.24 -10.06 3.49
CA ASP A 77 9.42 -9.43 4.10
C ASP A 77 10.17 -8.52 3.12
N VAL A 78 10.37 -8.97 1.88
CA VAL A 78 11.06 -8.19 0.85
C VAL A 78 10.20 -7.01 0.40
N THR A 79 8.90 -7.23 0.22
CA THR A 79 7.97 -6.14 -0.12
C THR A 79 7.87 -5.12 1.00
N LEU A 80 7.85 -5.54 2.27
CA LEU A 80 7.84 -4.61 3.40
C LEU A 80 9.14 -3.79 3.47
N ALA A 81 10.30 -4.41 3.26
CA ALA A 81 11.57 -3.69 3.21
C ALA A 81 11.61 -2.64 2.08
N LEU A 82 11.02 -2.93 0.92
CA LEU A 82 10.86 -1.95 -0.15
C LEU A 82 9.93 -0.80 0.28
N ILE A 83 8.82 -1.10 0.95
CA ILE A 83 7.89 -0.09 1.48
C ILE A 83 8.59 0.80 2.51
N GLU A 84 9.38 0.25 3.42
CA GLU A 84 10.19 1.00 4.40
C GLU A 84 11.11 2.01 3.67
N GLN A 85 11.85 1.56 2.65
CA GLN A 85 12.70 2.45 1.84
C GLN A 85 11.90 3.55 1.12
N LEU A 86 10.70 3.25 0.65
CA LEU A 86 9.84 4.21 -0.02
C LEU A 86 9.25 5.24 0.97
N LEU A 87 8.90 4.81 2.18
CA LEU A 87 8.47 5.69 3.27
C LEU A 87 9.58 6.66 3.65
N GLU A 88 10.81 6.17 3.83
CA GLU A 88 11.99 7.01 4.09
C GLU A 88 12.25 8.00 2.94
N LYS A 89 12.24 7.50 1.70
CA LYS A 89 12.45 8.33 0.50
C LYS A 89 11.42 9.45 0.36
N PHE A 90 10.21 9.27 0.86
CA PHE A 90 9.13 10.24 0.79
C PHE A 90 8.74 10.82 2.16
N ALA A 91 9.64 10.76 3.15
CA ALA A 91 9.39 11.30 4.48
C ALA A 91 9.00 12.79 4.45
N ASP A 92 9.60 13.57 3.55
CA ASP A 92 9.32 15.00 3.38
C ASP A 92 8.19 15.29 2.36
N TYR A 93 7.42 14.27 1.95
CA TYR A 93 6.32 14.48 1.01
C TYR A 93 5.24 15.34 1.65
N THR A 94 5.05 16.53 1.09
CA THR A 94 3.96 17.43 1.42
C THR A 94 2.95 17.43 0.27
N PRO A 95 1.66 17.12 0.53
CA PRO A 95 0.63 17.20 -0.49
C PRO A 95 0.53 18.63 -1.00
N ARG A 96 0.61 18.83 -2.32
CA ARG A 96 0.34 20.16 -2.86
C ARG A 96 -1.14 20.47 -2.64
N ARG A 97 -1.43 21.46 -1.80
CA ARG A 97 -2.74 22.10 -1.73
C ARG A 97 -3.06 22.62 -3.14
N THR A 98 -4.06 22.01 -3.78
CA THR A 98 -4.70 22.60 -4.97
C THR A 98 -5.86 23.46 -4.51
#